data_AF-A0AA35RI63-F1
#
_entry.id   AF-A0AA35RI63-F1
#
_cell.length_a   1.000
_cell.length_b   1.000
_cell.length_c   1.000
_cell.angle_alpha   90.00
_cell.angle_beta   90.00
_cell.angle_gamma   90.00
#
_symmetry.space_group_name_H-M   'P 1'
#
loop_
_entity.id
_entity.type
_entity.pdbx_description
1 polymer ?
#
loop_
_entity_poly.entity_id
_entity_poly.type
_entity_poly.pdbx_seq_one_letter_code
_entity_poly.pdbx_strand_id
1 'polypeptide(L)'
;MVKVLVLLLLYTSAARAAFRFANYYGDHMVLQRAPAQANIWGYVDECAAVNITFNSATISATVTPDGGTECRWIATLPATDAVTPFTITATSLQGTITLADVLFGDVWVCSGQSNMQFTVPQVCCIHTHSKI
;
A
#
# COMPACT_ATOMS: atom_id res chain seq x y z
N MET A 1 -10.62 58.50 4.89
CA MET A 1 -11.30 57.27 5.38
C MET A 1 -10.69 56.08 4.68
N VAL A 2 -9.77 55.36 5.34
CA VAL A 2 -9.02 54.24 4.75
C VAL A 2 -9.86 52.98 4.87
N LYS A 3 -10.33 52.46 3.73
CA LYS A 3 -11.15 51.26 3.64
C LYS A 3 -10.20 50.07 3.53
N VAL A 4 -9.81 49.50 4.67
CA VAL A 4 -8.95 48.32 4.75
C VAL A 4 -9.77 47.11 4.26
N LEU A 5 -9.52 46.70 3.03
CA LEU A 5 -10.10 45.49 2.44
C LEU A 5 -9.28 44.29 2.94
N VAL A 6 -9.79 43.60 3.96
CA VAL A 6 -9.17 42.38 4.49
C VAL A 6 -9.43 41.23 3.50
N LEU A 7 -8.40 40.84 2.76
CA LEU A 7 -8.40 39.70 1.85
C LEU A 7 -8.25 38.41 2.69
N LEU A 8 -9.34 37.68 2.88
CA LEU A 8 -9.34 36.39 3.58
C LEU A 8 -8.73 35.33 2.65
N LEU A 9 -7.44 35.01 2.86
CA LEU A 9 -6.77 33.88 2.22
C LEU A 9 -7.42 32.58 2.69
N LEU A 10 -8.20 31.95 1.80
CA LEU A 10 -8.71 30.59 1.97
C LEU A 10 -7.50 29.64 1.92
N TYR A 11 -7.10 29.13 3.07
CA TYR A 11 -6.15 28.02 3.17
C TYR A 11 -6.77 26.79 2.52
N THR A 12 -6.29 26.43 1.33
CA THR A 12 -6.61 25.14 0.72
C THR A 12 -5.87 24.06 1.49
N SER A 13 -6.58 23.33 2.35
CA SER A 13 -6.01 22.14 3.00
C SER A 13 -5.63 21.13 1.92
N ALA A 14 -4.34 20.82 1.80
CA ALA A 14 -3.89 19.69 0.99
C ALA A 14 -4.63 18.44 1.49
N ALA A 15 -5.35 17.76 0.61
CA ALA A 15 -5.96 16.48 0.91
C ALA A 15 -4.82 15.53 1.31
N ARG A 16 -4.69 15.25 2.62
CA ARG A 16 -3.76 14.26 3.14
C ARG A 16 -4.14 12.93 2.54
N ALA A 17 -3.21 12.35 1.80
CA ALA A 17 -3.44 11.13 1.05
C ALA A 17 -3.67 10.01 2.05
N ALA A 18 -4.95 9.64 2.19
CA ALA A 18 -5.45 8.82 3.27
C ALA A 18 -4.80 7.43 3.28
N PHE A 19 -4.50 6.95 4.49
CA PHE A 19 -4.14 5.56 4.79
C PHE A 19 -4.97 4.59 3.94
N ARG A 20 -4.32 3.84 3.05
CA ARG A 20 -4.96 3.02 2.01
C ARG A 20 -4.11 1.83 1.58
N PHE A 21 -4.76 0.83 0.97
CA PHE A 21 -4.07 -0.23 0.24
C PHE A 21 -3.55 0.29 -1.12
N ALA A 22 -2.63 -0.44 -1.75
CA ALA A 22 -2.30 -0.19 -3.16
C ALA A 22 -3.54 -0.34 -4.05
N ASN A 23 -3.62 0.43 -5.13
CA ASN A 23 -4.83 0.62 -5.94
C ASN A 23 -5.42 -0.66 -6.58
N TYR A 24 -4.66 -1.75 -6.65
CA TYR A 24 -5.13 -3.01 -7.23
C TYR A 24 -5.67 -3.99 -6.18
N TYR A 25 -5.60 -3.66 -4.89
CA TYR A 25 -6.33 -4.39 -3.86
C TYR A 25 -7.77 -3.89 -3.81
N GLY A 26 -8.70 -4.82 -3.64
CA GLY A 26 -10.12 -4.55 -3.50
C GLY A 26 -10.83 -5.73 -2.87
N ASP A 27 -12.12 -5.56 -2.61
CA ASP A 27 -12.97 -6.64 -2.09
C ASP A 27 -13.14 -7.74 -3.14
N HIS A 28 -13.47 -8.96 -2.69
CA HIS A 28 -13.72 -10.12 -3.55
C HIS A 28 -12.51 -10.59 -4.38
N MET A 29 -11.29 -10.34 -3.89
CA MET A 29 -10.06 -10.70 -4.60
C MET A 29 -9.49 -12.07 -4.19
N VAL A 30 -8.59 -12.59 -5.01
CA VAL A 30 -7.86 -13.84 -4.73
C VAL A 30 -6.37 -13.54 -4.51
N LEU A 31 -5.84 -13.99 -3.37
CA LEU A 31 -4.41 -13.98 -3.05
C LEU A 31 -3.81 -15.38 -3.20
N GLN A 32 -2.48 -15.44 -3.29
CA GLN A 32 -1.77 -16.70 -3.46
C GLN A 32 -1.84 -17.56 -2.19
N ARG A 33 -2.31 -18.81 -2.33
CA ARG A 33 -2.35 -19.78 -1.23
C ARG A 33 -0.99 -20.40 -0.90
N ALA A 34 -0.96 -21.13 0.22
CA ALA A 34 0.17 -21.95 0.64
C ALA A 34 0.67 -22.87 -0.49
N PRO A 35 1.99 -23.17 -0.56
CA PRO A 35 3.03 -22.88 0.42
C PRO A 35 3.61 -21.45 0.34
N ALA A 36 3.22 -20.65 -0.65
CA ALA A 36 3.69 -19.27 -0.76
C ALA A 36 3.00 -18.36 0.25
N GLN A 37 3.64 -17.23 0.56
CA GLN A 37 3.08 -16.19 1.40
C GLN A 37 2.64 -15.01 0.54
N ALA A 38 1.44 -14.49 0.81
CA ALA A 38 0.94 -13.30 0.15
C ALA A 38 1.49 -12.05 0.84
N ASN A 39 2.10 -11.16 0.06
CA ASN A 39 2.47 -9.83 0.53
C ASN A 39 1.33 -8.85 0.26
N ILE A 40 0.98 -8.07 1.27
CA ILE A 40 0.06 -6.95 1.15
C ILE A 40 0.80 -5.66 1.49
N TRP A 41 0.44 -4.59 0.80
CA TRP A 41 1.06 -3.30 1.03
C TRP A 41 0.14 -2.15 0.66
N GLY A 42 0.51 -0.96 1.11
CA GLY A 42 -0.21 0.26 0.84
C GLY A 42 0.56 1.48 1.29
N TYR A 43 -0.16 2.58 1.48
CA TYR A 43 0.38 3.88 1.84
C TYR A 43 -0.16 4.35 3.20
N VAL A 44 0.68 5.05 3.95
CA VAL A 44 0.36 5.69 5.22
C VAL A 44 1.13 7.00 5.34
N ASP A 45 0.50 8.05 5.88
CA ASP A 45 1.19 9.32 6.12
C ASP A 45 2.15 9.22 7.31
N GLU A 46 3.15 10.10 7.37
CA GLU A 46 4.04 10.30 8.53
C GLU A 46 4.75 9.02 9.02
N CYS A 47 4.86 7.99 8.16
CA CYS A 47 5.43 6.68 8.50
C CYS A 47 4.82 6.08 9.78
N ALA A 48 3.52 6.34 10.01
CA ALA A 48 2.83 5.82 11.18
C ALA A 48 2.84 4.27 11.20
N ALA A 49 2.87 3.69 12.40
CA ALA A 49 2.83 2.24 12.56
C ALA A 49 1.53 1.66 11.97
N VAL A 50 1.65 0.53 11.28
CA VAL A 50 0.52 -0.19 10.67
C VAL A 50 0.51 -1.63 11.19
N ASN A 51 -0.64 -2.08 11.68
CA ASN A 51 -0.86 -3.45 12.11
C ASN A 51 -1.96 -4.09 11.26
N ILE A 52 -1.69 -5.29 10.79
CA ILE A 52 -2.60 -6.10 9.98
C ILE A 52 -3.19 -7.20 10.84
N THR A 53 -4.51 -7.27 10.88
CA THR A 53 -5.22 -8.40 11.47
C THR A 53 -5.66 -9.36 10.37
N PHE A 54 -5.23 -10.61 10.48
CA PHE A 54 -5.55 -11.70 9.55
C PHE A 54 -5.68 -13.03 10.32
N ASN A 55 -6.80 -13.72 10.17
CA ASN A 55 -7.06 -15.02 10.80
C ASN A 55 -6.77 -15.05 12.33
N SER A 56 -7.26 -14.04 13.06
CA SER A 56 -6.99 -13.81 14.50
C SER A 56 -5.53 -13.52 14.87
N ALA A 57 -4.61 -13.50 13.91
CA ALA A 57 -3.24 -13.06 14.11
C ALA A 57 -3.12 -11.56 13.82
N THR A 58 -2.26 -10.89 14.59
CA THR A 58 -1.87 -9.50 14.34
C THR A 58 -0.42 -9.47 13.89
N ILE A 59 -0.17 -8.82 12.76
CA ILE A 59 1.12 -8.76 12.07
C ILE A 59 1.51 -7.29 11.97
N SER A 60 2.67 -6.91 12.51
CA SER A 60 3.19 -5.56 12.34
C SER A 60 3.80 -5.40 10.94
N ALA A 61 3.39 -4.35 10.23
CA ALA A 61 3.92 -4.05 8.91
C ALA A 61 5.26 -3.29 9.02
N THR A 62 6.14 -3.51 8.05
CA THR A 62 7.35 -2.71 7.85
C THR A 62 6.97 -1.44 7.10
N VAL A 63 7.32 -0.27 7.63
CA VAL A 63 7.00 1.03 7.02
C VAL A 63 8.28 1.69 6.54
N THR A 64 8.32 2.11 5.28
CA THR A 64 9.48 2.73 4.62
C THR A 64 9.06 3.99 3.85
N PRO A 65 9.84 5.08 3.90
CA PRO A 65 9.59 6.26 3.06
C PRO A 65 9.62 5.90 1.57
N ASP A 66 8.66 6.40 0.77
CA ASP A 66 8.55 6.10 -0.67
C ASP A 66 9.10 7.23 -1.57
N GLY A 67 9.86 8.16 -1.00
CA GLY A 67 10.41 9.33 -1.72
C GLY A 67 9.42 10.48 -1.94
N GLY A 68 8.15 10.30 -1.57
CA GLY A 68 7.14 11.35 -1.50
C GLY A 68 6.81 11.78 -0.07
N THR A 69 5.65 12.41 0.10
CA THR A 69 5.11 12.75 1.44
C THR A 69 4.52 11.54 2.17
N GLU A 70 4.32 10.43 1.46
CA GLU A 70 3.75 9.18 1.96
C GLU A 70 4.84 8.15 2.27
N CYS A 71 4.54 7.25 3.20
CA CYS A 71 5.35 6.08 3.46
C CYS A 71 4.62 4.82 2.99
N ARG A 72 5.38 3.88 2.43
CA ARG A 72 4.88 2.58 2.00
C ARG A 72 4.97 1.60 3.17
N TRP A 73 3.88 0.92 3.48
CA TRP A 73 3.87 -0.17 4.46
C TRP A 73 3.72 -1.50 3.75
N ILE A 74 4.42 -2.53 4.22
CA ILE A 74 4.35 -3.91 3.68
C ILE A 74 4.21 -4.91 4.83
N ALA A 75 3.31 -5.87 4.67
CA ALA A 75 3.14 -6.99 5.58
C ALA A 75 3.05 -8.30 4.81
N THR A 76 3.74 -9.32 5.32
CA THR A 76 3.67 -10.68 4.80
C THR A 76 2.63 -11.46 5.60
N LEU A 77 1.59 -11.95 4.92
CA LEU A 77 0.56 -12.76 5.55
C LEU A 77 1.10 -14.19 5.80
N PRO A 78 0.69 -14.84 6.91
CA PRO A 78 0.89 -16.26 7.10
C PRO A 78 0.36 -17.06 5.90
N ALA A 79 1.11 -18.05 5.45
CA ALA A 79 0.64 -18.95 4.41
C ALA A 79 -0.64 -19.65 4.90
N THR A 80 -1.68 -19.64 4.07
CA THR A 80 -2.95 -20.29 4.36
C THR A 80 -3.37 -21.15 3.17
N ASP A 81 -3.91 -22.33 3.48
CA ASP A 81 -4.53 -23.24 2.49
C ASP A 81 -6.06 -23.30 2.69
N ALA A 82 -6.59 -22.37 3.49
CA ALA A 82 -8.02 -22.33 3.76
C ALA A 82 -8.79 -21.78 2.54
N VAL A 83 -9.84 -22.50 2.17
CA VAL A 83 -10.72 -22.20 1.02
C VAL A 83 -11.86 -21.24 1.41
N THR A 84 -11.90 -20.79 2.66
CA THR A 84 -12.91 -19.86 3.17
C THR A 84 -12.53 -18.41 2.86
N PRO A 85 -13.50 -17.52 2.61
CA PRO A 85 -13.25 -16.09 2.56
C PRO A 85 -12.66 -15.53 3.86
N PHE A 86 -11.66 -14.67 3.73
CA PHE A 86 -11.05 -13.93 4.83
C PHE A 86 -11.33 -12.45 4.74
N THR A 87 -11.33 -11.79 5.89
CA THR A 87 -11.25 -10.34 5.99
C THR A 87 -9.84 -9.95 6.43
N ILE A 88 -9.21 -9.04 5.68
CA ILE A 88 -7.91 -8.47 6.03
C ILE A 88 -8.15 -7.05 6.50
N THR A 89 -7.74 -6.75 7.73
CA THR A 89 -7.93 -5.41 8.31
C THR A 89 -6.58 -4.79 8.57
N ALA A 90 -6.31 -3.62 8.00
CA ALA A 90 -5.15 -2.81 8.34
C ALA A 90 -5.57 -1.66 9.26
N THR A 91 -4.85 -1.50 10.36
CA THR A 91 -5.11 -0.49 11.39
C THR A 91 -3.89 0.40 11.55
N SER A 92 -4.12 1.71 11.66
CA SER A 92 -3.13 2.71 12.00
C SER A 92 -3.77 3.80 12.85
N LEU A 93 -2.98 4.73 13.38
CA LEU A 93 -3.49 5.90 14.10
C LEU A 93 -4.38 6.80 13.21
N GLN A 94 -4.24 6.68 11.89
CA GLN A 94 -4.99 7.46 10.89
C GLN A 94 -6.35 6.84 10.55
N GLY A 95 -6.62 5.59 10.95
CA GLY A 95 -7.87 4.92 10.66
C GLY A 95 -7.73 3.42 10.48
N THR A 96 -8.81 2.80 10.01
CA THR A 96 -8.89 1.37 9.71
C THR A 96 -9.39 1.19 8.29
N ILE A 97 -8.73 0.33 7.53
CA ILE A 97 -9.11 -0.06 6.17
C ILE A 97 -9.22 -1.58 6.10
N THR A 98 -10.16 -2.06 5.29
CA THR A 98 -10.50 -3.49 5.23
C THR A 98 -10.59 -3.97 3.80
N LEU A 99 -10.18 -5.21 3.56
CA LEU A 99 -10.49 -5.98 2.36
C LEU A 99 -11.40 -7.13 2.78
N ALA A 100 -12.61 -7.16 2.21
CA ALA A 100 -13.61 -8.18 2.47
C ALA A 100 -13.59 -9.26 1.37
N ASP A 101 -14.03 -10.46 1.74
CA ASP A 101 -14.17 -11.61 0.83
C ASP A 101 -12.88 -11.95 0.06
N VAL A 102 -11.74 -11.96 0.77
CA VAL A 102 -10.45 -12.31 0.19
C VAL A 102 -10.25 -13.83 0.25
N LEU A 103 -10.15 -14.46 -0.91
CA LEU A 103 -9.90 -15.89 -1.06
C LEU A 103 -8.41 -16.17 -1.24
N PHE A 104 -7.96 -17.36 -0.85
CA PHE A 104 -6.60 -17.83 -1.10
C PHE A 104 -6.64 -19.01 -2.06
N GLY A 105 -6.01 -18.85 -3.24
CA GLY A 105 -6.05 -19.83 -4.31
C GLY A 105 -4.81 -19.81 -5.21
N ASP A 106 -4.82 -20.63 -6.25
CA ASP A 106 -3.78 -20.60 -7.28
C ASP A 106 -4.05 -19.45 -8.25
N VAL A 107 -3.16 -18.45 -8.26
CA VAL A 107 -3.26 -17.28 -9.14
C VAL A 107 -2.40 -17.52 -10.37
N TRP A 108 -3.05 -17.75 -11.51
CA TRP A 108 -2.38 -17.92 -12.81
C TRP A 108 -2.48 -16.64 -13.62
N VAL A 109 -1.33 -16.03 -13.92
CA VAL A 109 -1.28 -14.93 -14.88
C VAL A 109 -1.21 -15.53 -16.28
N CYS A 110 -2.36 -15.62 -16.94
CA CYS A 110 -2.45 -16.04 -18.34
C CYS A 110 -1.98 -14.90 -19.27
N SER A 111 -0.70 -14.54 -19.18
CA SER A 111 -0.04 -13.68 -20.15
C SER A 111 0.18 -14.48 -21.42
N GLY A 112 -0.77 -14.43 -22.35
CA GLY A 112 -0.59 -15.01 -23.67
C GLY A 112 0.76 -14.58 -24.27
N GLN A 113 1.46 -15.51 -24.92
CA GLN A 113 2.67 -15.21 -25.69
C GLN A 113 2.31 -14.32 -26.89
N SER A 114 2.29 -13.00 -26.67
CA SER A 114 2.40 -12.04 -27.75
C SER A 114 3.32 -10.91 -27.31
N ASN A 115 4.62 -11.25 -27.28
CA ASN A 115 5.70 -10.30 -27.55
C ASN A 115 5.73 -9.00 -26.71
N MET A 116 5.83 -9.10 -25.38
CA MET A 116 6.25 -7.97 -24.53
C MET A 116 7.76 -8.00 -24.32
N GLN A 117 8.52 -7.67 -25.36
CA GLN A 117 9.90 -7.22 -25.20
C GLN A 117 9.89 -5.80 -24.63
N PHE A 118 9.65 -5.68 -23.32
CA PHE A 118 9.92 -4.45 -22.57
C PHE A 118 11.23 -4.62 -21.82
N THR A 119 12.27 -3.96 -22.31
CA THR A 119 13.50 -3.76 -21.54
C THR A 119 13.20 -2.66 -20.52
N VAL A 120 13.19 -3.01 -19.23
CA VAL A 120 13.11 -2.00 -18.15
C VAL A 120 14.47 -1.30 -18.10
N PRO A 121 14.60 0.01 -18.43
CA PRO A 121 15.84 0.70 -18.13
C PRO A 121 15.99 0.71 -16.61
N GLN A 122 17.13 0.19 -16.16
CA GLN A 122 17.54 0.17 -14.76
C GLN A 122 17.43 1.59 -14.19
N VAL A 123 16.41 1.82 -13.37
CA VAL A 123 16.40 2.97 -12.47
C VAL A 123 17.34 2.62 -11.32
N CYS A 124 18.61 3.00 -11.47
CA CYS A 124 19.47 3.31 -10.34
C CYS A 124 20.53 4.34 -10.77
N CYS A 125 20.09 5.58 -10.92
CA CYS A 125 20.97 6.71 -10.63
C CYS A 125 20.77 7.08 -9.16
N ILE A 126 21.54 6.47 -8.27
CA ILE A 126 21.93 7.09 -7.00
C ILE A 126 23.32 6.60 -6.62
N HIS A 127 24.33 7.38 -7.02
CA HIS A 127 25.46 7.60 -6.13
C HIS A 127 25.80 9.09 -6.15
N THR A 128 25.67 9.67 -4.97
CA THR A 128 26.02 11.02 -4.58
C THR A 128 27.53 11.25 -4.72
N HIS A 129 27.89 12.30 -5.47
CA HIS A 129 28.85 13.35 -5.11
C HIS A 129 30.17 12.94 -4.40
N SER A 130 31.31 13.08 -5.09
CA SER A 130 32.46 13.77 -4.49
C SER A 130 33.19 14.58 -5.55
N LYS A 131 33.39 15.86 -5.22
CA LYS A 131 34.22 16.79 -5.96
C LYS A 131 35.70 16.42 -5.79
N ILE A 132 36.48 16.97 -6.72
CA ILE A 132 37.94 17.08 -6.82
C ILE A 132 38.64 15.82 -7.34
#